data_AF-A0A7Y9JIN9-F1
#
_entry.id   AF-A0A7Y9JIN9-F1
#
_cell.length_a   1.000
_cell.length_b   1.000
_cell.length_c   1.000
_cell.angle_alpha   90.00
_cell.angle_beta   90.00
_cell.angle_gamma   90.00
#
_symmetry.space_group_name_H-M   'P 1'
#
loop_
_entity.id
_entity.type
_entity.pdbx_description
1 polymer ?
#
loop_
_entity_poly.entity_id
_entity_poly.type
_entity_poly.pdbx_seq_one_letter_code
_entity_poly.pdbx_strand_id
1 'polypeptide(L)'
;MTPVITVPDADLDDLRSRLRRTRWPDTWPVPGWSAGTDPAELRRLTAYWADGYDWRTHEAAINALPSHFADIDGTPVHYLRFDGEHPDALPIVLTHGWPSTVLELVELARRLSAPSHYGGVPADAFTVIVPSLPGFAFSPQRPSLEAEQTHELWHRLMHDELGFTRYAAHGGDLGAGISARLAERPTPKHSSASTSSRSPHRPPTTPRPSPRRSKRTSTPSLPGAPKRAATSTNKARARSHWDTA
;
A
#
# COMPACT_ATOMS: atom_id res chain seq x y z
N MET A 1 -7.56 1.54 27.10
CA MET A 1 -8.50 0.45 26.75
C MET A 1 -8.03 -0.16 25.45
N THR A 2 -7.92 -1.49 25.36
CA THR A 2 -7.60 -2.17 24.10
C THR A 2 -8.78 -2.00 23.15
N PRO A 3 -8.55 -1.50 21.92
CA PRO A 3 -9.63 -1.41 20.95
C PRO A 3 -10.11 -2.81 20.56
N VAL A 4 -11.42 -2.95 20.42
CA VAL A 4 -12.06 -4.19 19.97
C VAL A 4 -12.79 -3.89 18.67
N ILE A 5 -12.50 -4.67 17.65
CA ILE A 5 -13.21 -4.64 16.38
C ILE A 5 -14.50 -5.44 16.56
N THR A 6 -15.61 -4.85 16.14
CA THR A 6 -16.91 -5.51 16.12
C THR A 6 -17.65 -5.10 14.87
N VAL A 7 -17.65 -5.98 13.87
CA VAL A 7 -18.38 -5.79 12.63
C VAL A 7 -19.81 -6.32 12.81
N PRO A 8 -20.86 -5.52 12.57
CA PRO A 8 -22.25 -5.99 12.64
C PRO A 8 -22.52 -7.15 11.68
N ASP A 9 -23.35 -8.13 12.08
CA ASP A 9 -23.77 -9.22 11.18
C ASP A 9 -24.42 -8.69 9.89
N ALA A 10 -25.15 -7.58 9.99
CA ALA A 10 -25.76 -6.93 8.84
C ALA A 10 -24.74 -6.50 7.76
N ASP A 11 -23.54 -6.07 8.16
CA ASP A 11 -22.47 -5.68 7.22
C ASP A 11 -21.88 -6.92 6.52
N LEU A 12 -21.77 -8.05 7.25
CA LEU A 12 -21.31 -9.33 6.68
C LEU A 12 -22.34 -9.91 5.71
N ASP A 13 -23.62 -9.80 6.03
CA ASP A 13 -24.71 -10.25 5.17
C ASP A 13 -24.82 -9.39 3.90
N ASP A 14 -24.67 -8.07 4.02
CA ASP A 14 -24.60 -7.16 2.87
C ASP A 14 -23.39 -7.51 1.98
N LEU A 15 -22.20 -7.71 2.55
CA LEU A 15 -21.01 -8.13 1.82
C LEU A 15 -21.27 -9.43 1.04
N ARG A 16 -21.76 -10.48 1.69
CA ARG A 16 -22.05 -11.77 1.05
C ARG A 16 -23.07 -11.64 -0.07
N SER A 17 -24.12 -10.84 0.15
CA SER A 17 -25.14 -10.55 -0.86
C SER A 17 -24.54 -9.91 -2.11
N ARG A 18 -23.65 -8.91 -1.94
CA ARG A 18 -22.95 -8.25 -3.05
C ARG A 18 -22.03 -9.21 -3.81
N LEU A 19 -21.24 -10.02 -3.10
CA LEU A 19 -20.33 -11.00 -3.72
C LEU A 19 -21.11 -12.00 -4.58
N ARG A 20 -22.21 -12.57 -4.08
CA ARG A 20 -23.05 -13.53 -4.82
C ARG A 20 -23.77 -12.91 -6.02
N ARG A 21 -24.07 -11.61 -5.95
CA ARG A 21 -24.72 -10.85 -7.04
C ARG A 21 -23.75 -10.20 -8.01
N THR A 22 -22.47 -10.55 -7.98
CA THR A 22 -21.45 -9.95 -8.84
C THR A 22 -21.83 -10.09 -10.32
N ARG A 23 -21.97 -8.96 -11.02
CA ARG A 23 -22.06 -8.94 -12.49
C ARG A 23 -20.65 -8.98 -13.05
N TRP A 24 -20.26 -10.14 -13.56
CA TRP A 24 -18.92 -10.37 -14.08
C TRP A 24 -18.71 -9.68 -15.45
N PRO A 25 -17.51 -9.14 -15.70
CA PRO A 25 -17.15 -8.65 -17.03
C PRO A 25 -16.96 -9.81 -18.01
N ASP A 26 -17.03 -9.49 -19.30
CA ASP A 26 -16.68 -10.43 -20.37
C ASP A 26 -15.20 -10.79 -20.30
N THR A 27 -14.87 -12.01 -20.73
CA THR A 27 -13.50 -12.49 -20.76
C THR A 27 -12.67 -11.70 -21.76
N TRP A 28 -11.52 -11.17 -21.33
CA TRP A 28 -10.57 -10.52 -22.23
C TRP A 28 -9.90 -11.55 -23.14
N PRO A 29 -9.60 -11.26 -24.42
CA PRO A 29 -8.98 -12.22 -25.34
C PRO A 29 -7.47 -12.41 -25.09
N VAL A 30 -7.06 -12.50 -23.82
CA VAL A 30 -5.69 -12.82 -23.40
C VAL A 30 -5.73 -13.83 -22.25
N PRO A 31 -4.71 -14.71 -22.14
CA PRO A 31 -4.70 -15.71 -21.09
C PRO A 31 -4.27 -15.15 -19.73
N GLY A 32 -4.85 -15.71 -18.67
CA GLY A 32 -4.41 -15.55 -17.28
C GLY A 32 -4.28 -14.09 -16.83
N TRP A 33 -3.14 -13.78 -16.20
CA TRP A 33 -2.88 -12.49 -15.54
C TRP A 33 -2.38 -11.37 -16.45
N SER A 34 -2.34 -11.59 -17.77
CA SER A 34 -1.66 -10.69 -18.70
C SER A 34 -2.33 -9.32 -18.92
N ALA A 35 -3.60 -9.18 -18.53
CA ALA A 35 -4.33 -7.91 -18.58
C ALA A 35 -5.03 -7.56 -17.24
N GLY A 36 -4.49 -8.02 -16.12
CA GLY A 36 -5.06 -7.82 -14.79
C GLY A 36 -5.36 -9.13 -14.09
N THR A 37 -6.23 -9.11 -13.08
CA THR A 37 -6.58 -10.32 -12.33
C THR A 37 -7.22 -11.37 -13.24
N ASP A 38 -6.72 -12.61 -13.15
CA ASP A 38 -7.29 -13.75 -13.87
C ASP A 38 -8.79 -13.92 -13.49
N PRO A 39 -9.73 -13.85 -14.46
CA PRO A 39 -11.15 -13.97 -14.19
C PRO A 39 -11.55 -15.28 -13.50
N ALA A 40 -10.89 -16.40 -13.81
CA ALA A 40 -11.21 -17.69 -13.21
C ALA A 40 -10.83 -17.69 -11.72
N GLU A 41 -9.66 -17.16 -11.41
CA GLU A 41 -9.16 -17.06 -10.04
C GLU A 41 -9.98 -16.06 -9.22
N LEU A 42 -10.35 -14.91 -9.79
CA LEU A 42 -11.19 -13.93 -9.11
C LEU A 42 -12.56 -14.52 -8.76
N ARG A 43 -13.17 -15.30 -9.66
CA ARG A 43 -14.43 -16.01 -9.39
C ARG A 43 -14.28 -17.03 -8.27
N ARG A 44 -13.19 -17.82 -8.30
CA ARG A 44 -12.89 -18.82 -7.27
C ARG A 44 -12.74 -18.17 -5.89
N LEU A 45 -11.95 -17.09 -5.79
CA LEU A 45 -11.73 -16.35 -4.55
C LEU A 45 -13.00 -15.65 -4.06
N THR A 46 -13.80 -15.07 -4.96
CA THR A 46 -15.08 -14.42 -4.63
C THR A 46 -16.08 -15.43 -4.07
N ALA A 47 -16.18 -16.62 -4.67
CA ALA A 47 -17.03 -17.70 -4.17
C ALA A 47 -16.59 -18.19 -2.78
N TYR A 48 -15.28 -18.42 -2.60
CA TYR A 48 -14.74 -18.77 -1.29
C TYR A 48 -15.00 -17.68 -0.24
N TRP A 49 -14.86 -16.41 -0.61
CA TRP A 49 -15.13 -15.30 0.31
C TRP A 49 -16.62 -15.24 0.72
N ALA A 50 -17.54 -15.47 -0.21
CA ALA A 50 -18.97 -15.43 0.07
C ALA A 50 -19.43 -16.60 0.97
N ASP A 51 -18.90 -17.80 0.75
CA ASP A 51 -19.50 -19.03 1.26
C ASP A 51 -18.58 -19.86 2.18
N GLY A 52 -17.28 -19.62 2.17
CA GLY A 52 -16.30 -20.42 2.93
C GLY A 52 -15.41 -19.62 3.90
N TYR A 53 -15.26 -18.32 3.71
CA TYR A 53 -14.44 -17.48 4.57
C TYR A 53 -15.19 -17.09 5.86
N ASP A 54 -14.65 -17.49 7.00
CA ASP A 54 -15.22 -17.20 8.31
C ASP A 54 -14.60 -15.94 8.92
N TRP A 55 -15.27 -14.80 8.71
CA TRP A 55 -14.85 -13.53 9.30
C TRP A 55 -14.78 -13.57 10.83
N ARG A 56 -15.68 -14.29 11.51
CA ARG A 56 -15.75 -14.25 12.99
C ARG A 56 -14.52 -14.90 13.61
N THR A 57 -14.00 -15.96 13.00
CA THR A 57 -12.71 -16.55 13.37
C THR A 57 -11.56 -15.54 13.23
N HIS A 58 -11.53 -14.78 12.13
CA HIS A 58 -10.47 -13.79 11.89
C HIS A 58 -10.61 -12.55 12.78
N GLU A 59 -11.82 -12.06 13.02
CA GLU A 59 -12.11 -10.96 13.94
C GLU A 59 -11.64 -11.28 15.35
N ALA A 60 -11.93 -12.49 15.84
CA ALA A 60 -11.42 -12.96 17.13
C ALA A 60 -9.88 -13.00 17.16
N ALA A 61 -9.25 -13.49 16.10
CA ALA A 61 -7.79 -13.53 15.99
C ALA A 61 -7.16 -12.13 15.97
N ILE A 62 -7.78 -11.16 15.30
CA ILE A 62 -7.32 -9.77 15.28
C ILE A 62 -7.50 -9.13 16.65
N ASN A 63 -8.65 -9.33 17.31
CA ASN A 63 -8.91 -8.81 18.64
C ASN A 63 -7.99 -9.41 19.74
N ALA A 64 -7.39 -10.57 19.49
CA ALA A 64 -6.40 -11.17 20.36
C ALA A 64 -4.99 -10.57 20.19
N LEU A 65 -4.76 -9.70 19.20
CA LEU A 65 -3.48 -9.00 19.02
C LEU A 65 -3.31 -7.92 20.10
N PRO A 66 -2.06 -7.59 20.49
CA PRO A 66 -1.77 -6.58 21.51
C PRO A 66 -1.99 -5.17 20.94
N SER A 67 -3.25 -4.81 20.79
CA SER A 67 -3.70 -3.59 20.12
C SER A 67 -3.79 -2.42 21.09
N HIS A 68 -3.40 -1.25 20.62
CA HIS A 68 -3.39 -0.01 21.39
C HIS A 68 -3.84 1.15 20.51
N PHE A 69 -4.26 2.24 21.16
CA PHE A 69 -4.48 3.53 20.53
C PHE A 69 -3.68 4.60 21.27
N ALA A 70 -3.14 5.54 20.52
CA ALA A 70 -2.62 6.81 21.01
C ALA A 70 -3.32 7.95 20.28
N ASP A 71 -3.52 9.08 20.97
CA ASP A 71 -3.95 10.32 20.36
C ASP A 71 -2.72 11.24 20.26
N ILE A 72 -2.28 11.51 19.03
CA ILE A 72 -1.09 12.32 18.76
C ILE A 72 -1.57 13.66 18.20
N ASP A 73 -1.71 14.66 19.07
CA ASP A 73 -2.29 15.99 18.80
C ASP A 73 -3.59 15.97 17.99
N GLY A 74 -4.57 15.21 18.45
CA GLY A 74 -5.87 15.09 17.79
C GLY A 74 -5.86 14.15 16.59
N THR A 75 -4.74 13.45 16.33
CA THR A 75 -4.65 12.37 15.34
C THR A 75 -4.66 11.02 16.05
N PRO A 76 -5.80 10.31 16.08
CA PRO A 76 -5.87 8.98 16.66
C PRO A 76 -5.11 7.97 15.79
N VAL A 77 -4.21 7.21 16.42
CA VAL A 77 -3.37 6.19 15.78
C VAL A 77 -3.58 4.86 16.49
N HIS A 78 -3.99 3.86 15.72
CA HIS A 78 -3.92 2.46 16.13
C HIS A 78 -2.50 1.91 15.95
N TYR A 79 -2.03 1.11 16.90
CA TYR A 79 -0.81 0.34 16.75
C TYR A 79 -0.84 -0.99 17.51
N LEU A 80 -0.09 -1.96 17.01
CA LEU A 80 0.22 -3.19 17.76
C LEU A 80 1.55 -3.01 18.49
N ARG A 81 1.64 -3.53 19.71
CA ARG A 81 2.88 -3.54 20.51
C ARG A 81 3.23 -4.96 20.93
N PHE A 82 4.39 -5.43 20.50
CA PHE A 82 4.96 -6.69 20.94
C PHE A 82 6.20 -6.39 21.78
N ASP A 83 6.12 -6.59 23.09
CA ASP A 83 7.28 -6.40 23.97
C ASP A 83 8.35 -7.45 23.68
N GLY A 84 9.60 -7.02 23.61
CA GLY A 84 10.73 -7.92 23.40
C GLY A 84 10.95 -8.84 24.60
N GLU A 85 11.33 -10.09 24.35
CA GLU A 85 11.59 -11.08 25.41
C GLU A 85 12.87 -10.79 26.21
N HIS A 86 13.69 -9.83 25.75
CA HIS A 86 14.92 -9.40 26.42
C HIS A 86 14.77 -7.97 26.99
N PRO A 87 15.27 -7.70 28.22
CA PRO A 87 15.15 -6.37 28.84
C PRO A 87 15.75 -5.22 28.02
N ASP A 88 16.84 -5.50 27.30
CA ASP A 88 17.53 -4.52 26.44
C ASP A 88 17.06 -4.55 24.98
N ALA A 89 15.90 -5.16 24.68
CA ALA A 89 15.40 -5.30 23.33
C ALA A 89 15.23 -3.93 22.64
N LEU A 90 15.95 -3.72 21.54
CA LEU A 90 15.93 -2.46 20.80
C LEU A 90 14.51 -2.18 20.27
N PRO A 91 13.90 -1.01 20.53
CA PRO A 91 12.62 -0.69 19.95
C PRO A 91 12.72 -0.51 18.43
N ILE A 92 11.73 -1.01 17.70
CA ILE A 92 11.63 -0.86 16.24
C ILE A 92 10.19 -0.55 15.81
N VAL A 93 10.04 0.44 14.93
CA VAL A 93 8.76 0.72 14.26
C VAL A 93 8.73 0.06 12.88
N LEU A 94 7.71 -0.77 12.63
CA LEU A 94 7.47 -1.44 11.34
C LEU A 94 6.28 -0.80 10.63
N THR A 95 6.53 -0.15 9.50
CA THR A 95 5.49 0.57 8.74
C THR A 95 5.09 -0.20 7.48
N HIS A 96 3.80 -0.50 7.35
CA HIS A 96 3.24 -1.13 6.16
C HIS A 96 3.08 -0.14 4.99
N GLY A 97 2.69 -0.65 3.82
CA GLY A 97 2.46 0.11 2.59
C GLY A 97 1.01 0.10 2.11
N TRP A 98 0.80 0.41 0.83
CA TRP A 98 -0.46 0.18 0.14
C TRP A 98 -0.28 -0.92 -0.93
N PRO A 99 -1.24 -1.86 -1.11
CA PRO A 99 -2.54 -2.02 -0.44
C PRO A 99 -2.48 -2.94 0.80
N SER A 100 -1.44 -2.82 1.63
CA SER A 100 -1.17 -3.67 2.80
C SER A 100 -1.83 -3.13 4.09
N THR A 101 -1.81 -3.92 5.16
CA THR A 101 -2.22 -3.54 6.52
C THR A 101 -1.21 -4.01 7.56
N VAL A 102 -1.38 -3.60 8.82
CA VAL A 102 -0.57 -4.08 9.95
C VAL A 102 -0.58 -5.61 10.13
N LEU A 103 -1.62 -6.29 9.63
CA LEU A 103 -1.78 -7.73 9.78
C LEU A 103 -0.69 -8.52 9.04
N GLU A 104 -0.15 -7.98 7.94
CA GLU A 104 0.95 -8.62 7.20
C GLU A 104 2.26 -8.65 8.01
N LEU A 105 2.39 -7.78 9.01
CA LEU A 105 3.60 -7.63 9.81
C LEU A 105 3.53 -8.36 11.16
N VAL A 106 2.38 -8.97 11.50
CA VAL A 106 2.17 -9.63 12.81
C VAL A 106 3.15 -10.78 13.03
N GLU A 107 3.33 -11.66 12.05
CA GLU A 107 4.24 -12.81 12.19
C GLU A 107 5.71 -12.36 12.25
N LEU A 108 6.07 -11.31 11.50
CA LEU A 108 7.39 -10.71 11.62
C LEU A 108 7.61 -10.10 13.01
N ALA A 109 6.62 -9.37 13.53
CA ALA A 109 6.68 -8.76 14.85
C ALA A 109 6.85 -9.81 15.95
N ARG A 110 6.12 -10.93 15.89
CA ARG A 110 6.25 -12.04 16.85
C ARG A 110 7.65 -12.67 16.83
N ARG A 111 8.23 -12.87 15.66
CA ARG A 111 9.59 -13.44 15.51
C ARG A 111 10.68 -12.49 16.00
N LEU A 112 10.51 -11.19 15.74
CA LEU A 112 11.44 -10.17 16.22
C LEU A 112 11.33 -9.94 17.72
N SER A 113 10.12 -10.03 18.29
CA SER A 113 9.93 -9.82 19.72
C SER A 113 10.33 -11.02 20.58
N ALA A 114 10.16 -12.24 20.06
CA ALA A 114 10.47 -13.47 20.78
C ALA A 114 11.26 -14.47 19.91
N PRO A 115 12.48 -14.13 19.46
CA PRO A 115 13.28 -14.98 18.56
C PRO A 115 13.56 -16.38 19.14
N SER A 116 13.62 -16.54 20.47
CA SER A 116 13.83 -17.83 21.12
C SER A 116 12.77 -18.88 20.77
N HIS A 117 11.52 -18.47 20.55
CA HIS A 117 10.43 -19.35 20.13
C HIS A 117 10.61 -19.88 18.70
N TYR A 118 11.57 -19.34 17.94
CA TYR A 118 11.84 -19.66 16.54
C TYR A 118 13.29 -20.09 16.31
N GLY A 119 14.03 -20.44 17.36
CA GLY A 119 15.41 -20.92 17.28
C GLY A 119 16.48 -19.82 17.18
N GLY A 120 16.11 -18.56 17.40
CA GLY A 120 17.04 -17.44 17.53
C GLY A 120 17.53 -17.24 18.98
N VAL A 121 18.33 -16.18 19.18
CA VAL A 121 18.87 -15.83 20.50
C VAL A 121 18.04 -14.71 21.13
N PRO A 122 17.63 -14.80 22.41
CA PRO A 122 16.86 -13.73 23.07
C PRO A 122 17.48 -12.34 22.99
N ALA A 123 18.81 -12.25 23.03
CA ALA A 123 19.53 -10.97 22.95
C ALA A 123 19.31 -10.22 21.62
N ASP A 124 18.87 -10.90 20.56
CA ASP A 124 18.53 -10.30 19.27
C ASP A 124 17.07 -9.81 19.20
N ALA A 125 16.33 -9.87 20.31
CA ALA A 125 14.94 -9.43 20.36
C ALA A 125 14.78 -7.92 20.20
N PHE A 126 13.62 -7.54 19.67
CA PHE A 126 13.18 -6.16 19.52
C PHE A 126 11.86 -5.93 20.26
N THR A 127 11.67 -4.74 20.83
CA THR A 127 10.31 -4.28 21.16
C THR A 127 9.68 -3.73 19.89
N VAL A 128 8.66 -4.39 19.36
CA VAL A 128 8.14 -4.12 18.01
C VAL A 128 6.84 -3.33 18.08
N ILE A 129 6.82 -2.18 17.41
CA ILE A 129 5.64 -1.33 17.24
C ILE A 129 5.20 -1.38 15.79
N VAL A 130 3.94 -1.75 15.54
CA VAL A 130 3.37 -1.87 14.19
C VAL A 130 2.14 -0.96 14.09
N PRO A 131 2.33 0.32 13.73
CA PRO A 131 1.23 1.26 13.64
C PRO A 131 0.47 1.14 12.32
N SER A 132 -0.86 1.32 12.39
CA SER A 132 -1.70 1.46 11.20
C SER A 132 -1.54 2.87 10.64
N LEU A 133 -1.21 2.99 9.36
CA LEU A 133 -1.15 4.30 8.69
C LEU A 133 -2.48 5.06 8.88
N PRO A 134 -2.46 6.39 9.04
CA PRO A 134 -3.69 7.16 9.15
C PRO A 134 -4.61 6.93 7.93
N GLY A 135 -5.87 6.58 8.18
CA GLY A 135 -6.85 6.19 7.15
C GLY A 135 -6.75 4.74 6.67
N PHE A 136 -5.89 3.91 7.27
CA PHE A 136 -5.75 2.48 6.94
C PHE A 136 -6.15 1.59 8.10
N ALA A 137 -6.81 0.48 7.74
CA ALA A 137 -7.24 -0.58 8.66
C ALA A 137 -8.00 -0.02 9.88
N PHE A 138 -7.31 0.18 10.99
CA PHE A 138 -7.89 0.56 12.28
C PHE A 138 -7.59 1.99 12.69
N SER A 139 -6.64 2.68 12.04
CA SER A 139 -6.42 4.11 12.28
C SER A 139 -7.44 4.93 11.49
N PRO A 140 -8.22 5.80 12.14
CA PRO A 140 -9.09 6.75 11.44
C PRO A 140 -8.30 7.61 10.45
N GLN A 141 -9.02 8.20 9.50
CA GLN A 141 -8.41 9.21 8.64
C GLN A 141 -8.05 10.46 9.46
N ARG A 142 -6.96 11.12 9.05
CA ARG A 142 -6.51 12.39 9.61
C ARG A 142 -7.64 13.43 9.57
N PRO A 143 -7.71 14.31 10.58
CA PRO A 143 -8.76 15.33 10.63
C PRO A 143 -8.59 16.42 9.55
N SER A 144 -7.38 16.61 9.00
CA SER A 144 -7.12 17.60 7.95
C SER A 144 -6.04 17.14 6.96
N LEU A 145 -6.03 17.75 5.77
CA LEU A 145 -4.99 17.52 4.75
C LEU A 145 -3.68 18.24 5.06
N GLU A 146 -3.72 19.23 5.96
CA GLU A 146 -2.55 19.97 6.45
C GLU A 146 -1.90 19.29 7.66
N ALA A 147 -2.43 18.13 8.08
CA ALA A 147 -1.94 17.39 9.23
C ALA A 147 -0.47 16.95 9.09
N GLU A 148 0.17 16.78 10.24
CA GLU A 148 1.59 16.45 10.39
C GLU A 148 2.01 15.23 9.56
N GLN A 149 3.12 15.27 8.83
CA GLN A 149 3.49 14.14 7.97
C GLN A 149 3.68 12.83 8.78
N THR A 150 3.38 11.67 8.19
CA THR A 150 3.32 10.40 8.95
C THR A 150 4.63 10.04 9.66
N HIS A 151 5.79 10.43 9.09
CA HIS A 151 7.07 10.21 9.76
C HIS A 151 7.19 11.01 11.07
N GLU A 152 6.58 12.19 11.16
CA GLU A 152 6.57 12.97 12.40
C GLU A 152 5.65 12.33 13.44
N LEU A 153 4.47 11.87 13.02
CA LEU A 153 3.58 11.08 13.89
C LEU A 153 4.29 9.83 14.44
N TRP A 154 5.10 9.13 13.64
CA TRP A 154 5.88 7.99 14.13
C TRP A 154 6.99 8.40 15.10
N HIS A 155 7.63 9.54 14.88
CA HIS A 155 8.59 10.05 15.86
C HIS A 155 7.90 10.30 17.21
N ARG A 156 6.77 10.99 17.19
CA ARG A 156 6.02 11.34 18.40
C ARG A 156 5.43 10.11 19.09
N LEU A 157 4.89 9.16 18.32
CA LEU A 157 4.47 7.86 18.86
C LEU A 157 5.61 7.16 19.57
N MET A 158 6.78 7.04 18.93
CA MET A 158 7.90 6.30 19.49
C MET A 158 8.56 7.04 20.66
N HIS A 159 8.76 8.34 20.56
CA HIS A 159 9.51 9.15 21.52
C HIS A 159 8.62 9.72 22.63
N ASP A 160 7.57 10.47 22.29
CA ASP A 160 6.77 11.22 23.25
C ASP A 160 5.76 10.31 23.96
N GLU A 161 5.05 9.48 23.19
CA GLU A 161 4.00 8.59 23.74
C GLU A 161 4.58 7.32 24.37
N LEU A 162 5.57 6.69 23.72
CA LEU A 162 6.14 5.41 24.17
C LEU A 162 7.47 5.54 24.92
N GLY A 163 8.08 6.74 24.96
CA GLY A 163 9.30 7.02 25.73
C GLY A 163 10.59 6.47 25.12
N PHE A 164 10.59 5.99 23.88
CA PHE A 164 11.78 5.44 23.24
C PHE A 164 12.70 6.55 22.73
N THR A 165 13.79 6.77 23.45
CA THR A 165 14.84 7.74 23.06
C THR A 165 15.74 7.22 21.94
N ARG A 166 15.76 5.92 21.67
CA ARG A 166 16.47 5.34 20.51
C ARG A 166 15.66 4.16 19.98
N TYR A 167 15.45 4.15 18.68
CA TYR A 167 14.70 3.10 18.01
C TYR A 167 15.16 2.94 16.56
N ALA A 168 14.92 1.76 15.99
CA ALA A 168 15.08 1.49 14.57
C ALA A 168 13.77 1.74 13.81
N ALA A 169 13.88 1.92 12.50
CA ALA A 169 12.73 2.08 11.61
C ALA A 169 12.85 1.14 10.41
N HIS A 170 11.75 0.50 10.05
CA HIS A 170 11.68 -0.38 8.89
C HIS A 170 10.34 -0.24 8.18
N GLY A 171 10.37 -0.34 6.85
CA GLY A 171 9.16 -0.41 6.04
C GLY A 171 9.46 -0.68 4.57
N GLY A 172 8.47 -1.25 3.89
CA GLY A 172 8.40 -1.35 2.43
C GLY A 172 7.46 -0.28 1.84
N ASP A 173 7.43 -0.12 0.52
CA ASP A 173 6.46 0.76 -0.18
C ASP A 173 6.36 2.18 0.45
N LEU A 174 5.17 2.67 0.83
CA LEU A 174 4.97 3.93 1.56
C LEU A 174 5.79 3.97 2.86
N GLY A 175 5.83 2.86 3.59
CA GLY A 175 6.58 2.69 4.84
C GLY A 175 8.08 2.86 4.65
N ALA A 176 8.63 2.52 3.49
CA ALA A 176 10.05 2.76 3.18
C ALA A 176 10.34 4.27 3.08
N GLY A 177 9.45 5.02 2.43
CA GLY A 177 9.55 6.48 2.34
C GLY A 177 9.41 7.15 3.71
N ILE A 178 8.45 6.68 4.52
CA ILE A 178 8.25 7.18 5.88
C ILE A 178 9.46 6.89 6.76
N SER A 179 10.01 5.67 6.72
CA SER A 179 11.18 5.27 7.51
C SER A 179 12.43 6.05 7.12
N ALA A 180 12.63 6.31 5.82
CA ALA A 180 13.74 7.15 5.35
C ALA A 180 13.63 8.59 5.89
N ARG A 181 12.44 9.20 5.83
CA ARG A 181 12.20 10.55 6.36
C ARG A 181 12.35 10.62 7.89
N LEU A 182 12.00 9.54 8.58
CA LEU A 182 12.20 9.41 10.02
C LEU A 182 13.70 9.43 10.37
N ALA A 183 14.54 8.82 9.53
CA ALA A 183 15.99 8.77 9.72
C ALA A 183 16.74 10.04 9.27
N GLU A 184 16.17 10.81 8.32
CA GLU A 184 16.76 12.07 7.84
C GLU A 184 16.71 13.19 8.88
N ARG A 185 15.78 13.15 9.83
CA ARG A 185 15.65 14.19 10.87
C ARG A 185 16.76 14.04 11.92
N PRO A 186 17.70 14.98 12.04
CA PRO A 186 18.62 15.02 13.16
C PRO A 186 17.88 15.64 14.34
N THR A 187 17.24 14.84 15.19
CA THR A 187 17.02 15.29 16.57
C THR A 187 18.38 15.29 17.28
N PRO A 188 18.75 16.33 18.07
CA PRO A 188 20.14 16.54 18.50
C PRO A 188 20.80 15.43 19.36
N LYS A 189 20.13 14.28 19.62
CA LYS A 189 20.67 13.20 20.46
C LYS A 189 20.31 11.76 20.06
N HIS A 190 19.67 11.48 18.92
CA HIS A 190 19.10 10.14 18.67
C HIS A 190 19.51 9.53 17.33
N SER A 191 20.09 8.33 17.37
CA SER A 191 20.54 7.58 16.19
C SER A 191 19.48 6.58 15.76
N SER A 192 18.74 6.90 14.71
CA SER A 192 17.82 6.00 14.01
C SER A 192 18.53 5.28 12.85
N ALA A 193 18.44 3.96 12.80
CA ALA A 193 18.87 3.17 11.64
C ALA A 193 17.64 2.77 10.81
N SER A 194 17.70 2.98 9.49
CA SER A 194 16.65 2.64 8.53
C SER A 194 17.12 1.52 7.61
N THR A 195 16.35 0.44 7.51
CA THR A 195 16.53 -0.60 6.48
C THR A 195 15.37 -0.52 5.47
N SER A 196 15.69 -0.29 4.20
CA SER A 196 14.72 -0.16 3.12
C SER A 196 14.87 -1.32 2.14
N SER A 197 13.81 -2.12 1.97
CA SER A 197 13.73 -3.09 0.87
C SER A 197 12.99 -2.43 -0.30
N ARG A 198 13.69 -1.63 -1.09
CA ARG A 198 13.20 -1.21 -2.40
C ARG A 198 13.51 -2.31 -3.41
N SER A 199 12.50 -2.94 -3.98
CA SER A 199 12.68 -3.71 -5.23
C SER A 199 13.12 -2.74 -6.33
N PRO A 200 14.31 -2.91 -6.94
CA PRO A 200 14.72 -2.07 -8.05
C PRO A 200 14.00 -2.55 -9.30
N HIS A 201 12.76 -2.10 -9.52
CA HIS A 201 12.17 -2.24 -10.84
C HIS A 201 12.80 -1.19 -11.77
N ARG A 202 14.01 -1.49 -12.25
CA ARG A 202 14.69 -0.74 -13.30
C ARG A 202 14.28 -1.38 -14.63
N PRO A 203 13.47 -0.73 -15.48
CA PRO A 203 13.20 -1.28 -16.80
C PRO A 203 14.53 -1.38 -17.57
N PRO A 204 14.76 -2.44 -18.37
CA PRO A 204 15.98 -2.56 -19.15
C PRO A 204 16.04 -1.39 -20.13
N THR A 205 17.05 -0.52 -19.97
CA THR A 205 17.39 0.49 -20.95
C THR A 205 17.96 -0.21 -22.17
N THR A 206 17.14 -0.48 -23.17
CA THR A 206 17.62 -0.82 -24.52
C THR A 206 18.34 0.41 -25.09
N PRO A 207 19.61 0.31 -25.52
CA PRO A 207 20.28 1.43 -26.17
C PRO A 207 19.60 1.70 -27.50
N ARG A 208 19.11 2.94 -27.68
CA ARG A 208 18.61 3.42 -28.97
C ARG A 208 19.79 3.49 -29.95
N PRO A 209 19.77 2.82 -31.11
CA PRO A 209 20.87 2.93 -32.06
C PRO A 209 20.90 4.34 -32.66
N SER A 210 22.10 4.94 -32.65
CA SER A 210 22.38 6.24 -33.26
C SER A 210 22.11 6.20 -34.76
N PRO A 211 21.50 7.24 -35.37
CA PRO A 211 21.27 7.25 -36.81
C PRO A 211 22.60 7.35 -37.56
N ARG A 212 22.90 6.32 -38.36
CA ARG A 212 24.02 6.30 -39.31
C ARG A 212 23.87 7.46 -40.29
N ARG A 213 24.84 8.37 -40.27
CA ARG A 213 25.01 9.46 -41.24
C ARG A 213 25.37 8.86 -42.60
N SER A 214 24.39 8.74 -43.51
CA SER A 214 24.66 8.38 -44.90
C SER A 214 25.37 9.54 -45.59
N LYS A 215 26.59 9.31 -46.11
CA LYS A 215 27.27 10.23 -47.02
C LYS A 215 26.43 10.33 -48.31
N ARG A 216 25.87 11.51 -48.58
CA ARG A 216 25.27 11.88 -49.86
C ARG A 216 26.38 12.12 -50.87
N THR A 217 26.35 11.39 -51.98
CA THR A 217 26.97 11.79 -53.25
C THR A 217 25.93 12.59 -54.07
N SER A 218 26.39 13.71 -54.62
CA SER A 218 25.78 14.59 -55.64
C SER A 218 25.38 13.80 -56.90
N THR A 219 24.36 14.11 -57.73
CA THR A 219 23.84 15.35 -58.42
C THR A 219 22.72 14.87 -59.40
N PRO A 220 22.01 15.69 -60.22
CA PRO A 220 21.33 16.99 -60.00
C PRO A 220 19.83 17.04 -60.46
N SER A 221 19.14 18.07 -59.96
CA SER A 221 17.96 18.87 -60.38
C SER A 221 17.03 18.50 -61.56
N LEU A 222 15.70 18.72 -61.36
CA LEU A 222 14.81 19.60 -62.17
C LEU A 222 13.45 19.86 -61.43
N PRO A 223 12.75 21.00 -61.65
CA PRO A 223 11.72 21.53 -60.74
C PRO A 223 10.28 21.48 -61.29
N GLY A 224 9.28 21.56 -60.40
CA GLY A 224 7.89 21.85 -60.79
C GLY A 224 6.87 21.73 -59.64
N ALA A 225 6.50 22.86 -59.03
CA ALA A 225 5.27 23.06 -58.25
C ALA A 225 4.07 23.32 -59.22
N PRO A 226 2.78 23.53 -58.82
CA PRO A 226 2.29 23.86 -57.48
C PRO A 226 0.89 23.30 -57.05
N LYS A 227 0.50 23.75 -55.84
CA LYS A 227 -0.75 23.65 -55.06
C LYS A 227 -2.08 23.92 -55.80
N ARG A 228 -3.16 23.34 -55.25
CA ARG A 228 -4.55 23.89 -55.06
C ARG A 228 -5.20 22.99 -53.99
N ALA A 229 -5.71 23.43 -52.82
CA ALA A 229 -6.76 24.40 -52.48
C ALA A 229 -8.10 24.13 -53.18
N ALA A 230 -9.11 23.67 -52.43
CA ALA A 230 -10.20 24.53 -51.92
C ALA A 230 -11.44 23.69 -51.51
N THR A 231 -12.09 24.15 -50.41
CA THR A 231 -13.55 24.27 -50.19
C THR A 231 -14.45 23.02 -50.28
N SER A 232 -15.57 22.91 -49.58
CA SER A 232 -16.18 23.57 -48.41
C SER A 232 -17.52 22.86 -48.18
N THR A 233 -18.17 23.18 -47.05
CA THR A 233 -19.64 23.26 -46.88
C THR A 233 -20.47 21.96 -46.92
N ASN A 234 -21.55 21.77 -46.17
CA ASN A 234 -22.21 22.49 -45.07
C ASN A 234 -23.41 21.62 -44.62
N LYS A 235 -23.87 21.80 -43.37
CA LYS A 235 -25.24 21.56 -42.87
C LYS A 235 -25.78 20.11 -42.92
N ALA A 236 -26.71 19.67 -42.08
CA ALA A 236 -27.25 20.07 -40.77
C ALA A 236 -28.32 19.02 -40.44
N ARG A 237 -28.58 18.81 -39.14
CA ARG A 237 -29.85 18.41 -38.51
C ARG A 237 -30.62 17.20 -39.07
N ALA A 238 -30.90 16.22 -38.20
CA ALA A 238 -32.26 16.01 -37.66
C ALA A 238 -32.25 14.97 -36.51
N ARG A 239 -33.19 15.18 -35.59
CA ARG A 239 -33.51 14.35 -34.41
C ARG A 239 -34.38 13.15 -34.80
N SER A 240 -34.38 12.08 -34.00
CA SER A 240 -35.58 11.27 -33.63
C SER A 240 -35.13 10.20 -32.62
N HIS A 241 -35.67 10.26 -31.39
CA HIS A 241 -36.75 9.43 -30.83
C HIS A 241 -36.32 8.00 -30.47
N TRP A 242 -36.35 7.70 -29.17
CA TRP A 242 -36.54 6.36 -28.64
C TRP A 242 -37.56 6.44 -27.50
N ASP A 243 -38.74 5.89 -27.76
CA ASP A 243 -39.72 5.49 -26.74
C ASP A 243 -39.79 3.95 -26.75
N THR A 244 -39.73 3.40 -25.53
CA THR A 244 -40.33 2.15 -24.99
C THR A 244 -40.25 0.83 -25.76
N ALA A 245 -39.66 -0.18 -25.09
CA ALA A 245 -40.38 -1.31 -24.48
C ALA A 245 -39.56 -1.88 -23.31
#